data_AF-A0A2H6H1F5-F1
#
_entry.id   AF-A0A2H6H1F5-F1
#
_cell.length_a   1.000
_cell.length_b   1.000
_cell.length_c   1.000
_cell.angle_alpha   90.00
_cell.angle_beta   90.00
_cell.angle_gamma   90.00
#
_symmetry.space_group_name_H-M   'P 1'
#
loop_
_entity.id
_entity.type
_entity.pdbx_description
1 polymer ?
#
loop_
_entity_poly.entity_id
_entity_poly.type
_entity_poly.pdbx_seq_one_letter_code
_entity_poly.pdbx_strand_id
1 'polypeptide(L)'
;MGKELKNLLKIAKKITKKEVYKKLKSINDEKELEHALKYSLISSLHIQCHKLEKEIEDLEKKSGDVFFARNKSLLMPSKIKHFQVSFDIKEFNKLHDLIKDIKKEIKNVQSTKNI
;
A
#
# COMPACT_ATOMS: atom_id res chain seq x y z
N MET A 1 20.65 10.28 12.19
CA MET A 1 19.35 9.77 11.69
C MET A 1 18.16 10.26 12.52
N GLY A 2 17.45 11.26 11.98
CA GLY A 2 16.27 11.87 12.59
C GLY A 2 15.08 10.94 12.79
N LYS A 3 14.11 11.36 13.61
CA LYS A 3 12.87 10.62 13.93
C LYS A 3 12.04 10.33 12.68
N GLU A 4 11.99 11.27 11.74
CA GLU A 4 11.26 11.14 10.47
C GLU A 4 11.84 10.01 9.60
N LEU A 5 13.15 10.02 9.35
CA LEU A 5 13.83 8.96 8.58
C LEU A 5 13.62 7.57 9.20
N LYS A 6 13.69 7.46 10.54
CA LYS A 6 13.38 6.22 11.26
C LYS A 6 11.95 5.75 10.99
N ASN A 7 10.98 6.66 10.93
CA ASN A 7 9.60 6.32 10.62
C ASN A 7 9.44 5.88 9.15
N LEU A 8 10.02 6.61 8.20
CA LEU A 8 10.03 6.24 6.78
C LEU A 8 10.61 4.84 6.57
N LEU A 9 11.73 4.51 7.22
CA LEU A 9 12.33 3.18 7.18
C LEU A 9 11.44 2.08 7.77
N LYS A 10 10.72 2.37 8.86
CA LYS A 10 9.74 1.44 9.45
C LYS A 10 8.59 1.17 8.49
N ILE A 11 8.09 2.20 7.80
CA ILE A 11 7.04 2.07 6.80
C ILE A 11 7.57 1.28 5.61
N ALA A 12 8.75 1.63 5.08
CA ALA A 12 9.35 0.98 3.93
C ALA A 12 9.51 -0.53 4.16
N LYS A 13 9.99 -0.93 5.34
CA LYS A 13 10.12 -2.35 5.72
C LYS A 13 8.81 -3.13 5.59
N LYS A 14 7.65 -2.49 5.78
CA LYS A 14 6.33 -3.13 5.72
C LYS A 14 5.81 -3.30 4.29
N ILE A 15 6.13 -2.38 3.38
CA ILE A 15 5.44 -2.30 2.07
C ILE A 15 6.33 -2.47 0.84
N THR A 16 7.65 -2.28 0.99
CA THR A 16 8.58 -2.47 -0.12
C THR A 16 9.09 -3.91 -0.16
N LYS A 17 9.56 -4.36 -1.33
CA LYS A 17 10.24 -5.66 -1.44
C LYS A 17 11.52 -5.66 -0.61
N LYS A 18 11.89 -6.82 -0.06
CA LYS A 18 13.11 -7.00 0.75
C LYS A 18 14.38 -6.48 0.07
N GLU A 19 14.51 -6.71 -1.23
CA GLU A 19 15.64 -6.23 -2.04
C GLU A 19 15.68 -4.70 -2.13
N VAL A 20 14.53 -4.07 -2.36
CA VAL A 20 14.39 -2.61 -2.40
C VAL A 20 14.74 -2.02 -1.04
N TYR A 21 14.23 -2.61 0.05
CA TYR A 21 14.56 -2.17 1.41
C TYR A 21 16.07 -2.27 1.71
N LYS A 22 16.73 -3.35 1.28
CA LYS A 22 18.19 -3.49 1.43
C LYS A 22 18.94 -2.39 0.67
N LYS A 23 18.55 -2.11 -0.58
CA LYS A 23 19.15 -1.03 -1.39
C LYS A 23 18.93 0.36 -0.77
N LEU A 24 17.76 0.61 -0.20
CA LEU A 24 17.51 1.86 0.54
C LEU A 24 18.45 1.98 1.74
N LYS A 25 18.62 0.91 2.53
CA LYS A 25 19.50 0.94 3.72
C LYS A 25 21.00 1.09 3.42
N SER A 26 21.45 0.88 2.18
CA SER A 26 22.85 1.10 1.80
C SER A 26 23.16 2.55 1.40
N ILE A 27 22.17 3.43 1.33
CA ILE A 27 22.38 4.85 1.04
C ILE A 27 22.87 5.54 2.32
N ASN A 28 24.06 6.15 2.25
CA ASN A 28 24.70 6.80 3.39
C ASN A 28 24.31 8.28 3.55
N ASP A 29 23.98 8.97 2.45
CA ASP A 29 23.51 10.36 2.49
C ASP A 29 22.06 10.42 3.00
N GLU A 30 21.82 11.16 4.09
CA GLU A 30 20.51 11.20 4.73
C GLU A 30 19.43 11.85 3.83
N LYS A 31 19.78 12.86 3.02
CA LYS A 31 18.82 13.54 2.14
C LYS A 31 18.47 12.66 0.95
N GLU A 32 19.47 12.03 0.34
CA GLU A 32 19.26 11.06 -0.73
C GLU A 32 18.41 9.89 -0.25
N LEU A 33 18.70 9.37 0.94
CA LEU A 33 17.92 8.31 1.57
C LEU A 33 16.46 8.73 1.79
N GLU A 34 16.24 9.94 2.29
CA GLU A 34 14.88 10.46 2.49
C GLU A 34 14.09 10.52 1.18
N HIS A 35 14.69 11.09 0.13
CA HIS A 35 14.07 11.20 -1.19
C HIS A 35 13.77 9.81 -1.78
N ALA A 36 14.74 8.90 -1.73
CA ALA A 36 14.60 7.54 -2.21
C ALA A 36 13.51 6.77 -1.44
N LEU A 37 13.40 6.99 -0.12
CA LEU A 37 12.33 6.42 0.70
C LEU A 37 10.97 6.97 0.29
N LYS A 38 10.81 8.29 0.23
CA LYS A 38 9.54 8.94 -0.14
C LYS A 38 9.05 8.45 -1.50
N TYR A 39 9.92 8.43 -2.51
CA TYR A 39 9.61 7.88 -3.82
C TYR A 39 9.20 6.40 -3.75
N SER A 40 10.04 5.55 -3.15
CA SER A 40 9.81 4.11 -3.09
C SER A 40 8.51 3.72 -2.39
N LEU A 41 8.14 4.47 -1.34
CA LEU A 41 6.90 4.27 -0.60
C LEU A 41 5.68 4.54 -1.48
N ILE A 42 5.65 5.69 -2.16
CA ILE A 42 4.55 6.05 -3.06
C ILE A 42 4.44 5.07 -4.22
N SER A 43 5.54 4.74 -4.88
CA SER A 43 5.55 3.74 -5.96
C SER A 43 5.04 2.38 -5.47
N SER A 44 5.43 1.94 -4.28
CA SER A 44 4.98 0.66 -3.73
C SER A 44 3.47 0.65 -3.42
N LEU A 45 2.94 1.76 -2.93
CA LEU A 45 1.51 1.91 -2.67
C LEU A 45 0.69 1.91 -3.96
N HIS A 46 1.13 2.62 -5.00
CA HIS A 46 0.46 2.59 -6.31
C HIS A 46 0.49 1.20 -6.94
N ILE A 47 1.61 0.47 -6.84
CA ILE A 47 1.68 -0.92 -7.32
C ILE A 47 0.69 -1.81 -6.57
N GLN A 48 0.57 -1.67 -5.24
CA GLN A 48 -0.41 -2.43 -4.47
C GLN A 48 -1.84 -2.06 -4.83
N CYS A 49 -2.12 -0.76 -5.02
CA CYS A 49 -3.40 -0.23 -5.46
C CYS A 49 -3.84 -0.89 -6.76
N HIS A 50 -3.00 -0.81 -7.79
CA HIS A 50 -3.28 -1.37 -9.11
C HIS A 50 -3.49 -2.89 -9.08
N LYS A 51 -2.72 -3.62 -8.25
CA LYS A 51 -2.90 -5.06 -8.08
C LYS A 51 -4.26 -5.42 -7.49
N LEU A 52 -4.71 -4.69 -6.47
CA LEU A 52 -6.01 -4.91 -5.84
C LEU A 52 -7.15 -4.57 -6.81
N GLU A 53 -7.03 -3.46 -7.56
CA GLU A 53 -8.01 -3.09 -8.58
C GLU A 53 -8.16 -4.19 -9.64
N LYS A 54 -7.04 -4.71 -10.15
CA LYS A 54 -7.05 -5.81 -11.10
C LYS A 54 -7.69 -7.08 -10.52
N GLU A 55 -7.38 -7.42 -9.28
CA GLU A 55 -7.97 -8.59 -8.61
C GLU A 55 -9.48 -8.44 -8.41
N ILE A 56 -9.96 -7.23 -8.07
CA ILE A 56 -11.39 -6.91 -7.98
C ILE A 56 -12.07 -7.06 -9.35
N GLU A 57 -11.48 -6.50 -10.41
CA GLU A 57 -12.01 -6.60 -11.77
C GLU A 57 -12.08 -8.05 -12.25
N ASP A 58 -11.06 -8.86 -11.97
CA ASP A 58 -11.04 -10.27 -12.33
C ASP A 58 -12.11 -11.08 -11.56
N LEU A 59 -12.39 -10.72 -10.30
CA LEU A 59 -13.48 -11.33 -9.52
C LEU A 59 -14.86 -10.90 -10.01
N GLU A 60 -15.02 -9.64 -10.39
CA GLU A 60 -16.25 -9.07 -10.96
C GLU A 60 -16.62 -9.77 -12.26
N LYS A 61 -15.66 -9.95 -13.17
CA LYS A 61 -15.84 -10.71 -14.44
C LYS A 61 -16.26 -12.15 -14.22
N LYS A 62 -15.89 -12.75 -13.08
CA LYS A 62 -16.27 -14.13 -12.70
C LYS A 62 -17.61 -14.18 -11.95
N SER A 63 -18.40 -13.10 -11.96
CA SER A 63 -19.67 -12.98 -11.21
C SER A 63 -19.50 -13.04 -9.68
N GLY A 64 -18.41 -12.47 -9.15
CA GLY A 64 -18.25 -12.30 -7.71
C GLY A 64 -18.91 -11.02 -7.25
N ASP A 65 -19.68 -11.05 -6.16
CA ASP A 65 -20.15 -9.82 -5.51
C ASP A 65 -18.97 -9.11 -4.84
N VAL A 66 -18.38 -8.16 -5.57
CA VAL A 66 -17.22 -7.38 -5.12
C VAL A 66 -17.61 -5.98 -4.62
N PHE A 67 -18.89 -5.72 -4.35
CA PHE A 67 -19.40 -4.37 -4.04
C PHE A 67 -18.59 -3.66 -2.95
N PHE A 68 -18.36 -4.34 -1.82
CA PHE A 68 -17.60 -3.75 -0.71
C PHE A 68 -16.11 -3.55 -1.05
N ALA A 69 -15.49 -4.49 -1.75
CA ALA A 69 -14.09 -4.37 -2.15
C ALA A 69 -13.89 -3.20 -3.13
N ARG A 70 -14.77 -3.07 -4.13
CA ARG A 70 -14.74 -2.00 -5.14
C ARG A 70 -14.95 -0.63 -4.51
N ASN A 71 -15.96 -0.46 -3.66
CA ASN A 71 -16.20 0.84 -3.01
C ASN A 71 -15.04 1.27 -2.11
N LYS A 72 -14.44 0.33 -1.37
CA LYS A 72 -13.25 0.61 -0.55
C LYS A 72 -12.04 0.96 -1.41
N SER A 73 -11.83 0.29 -2.55
CA SER A 73 -10.68 0.56 -3.41
C SER A 73 -10.69 1.97 -4.02
N LEU A 74 -11.87 2.54 -4.29
CA LEU A 74 -12.03 3.92 -4.78
C LEU A 74 -11.44 4.98 -3.83
N LEU A 75 -11.28 4.66 -2.55
CA LEU A 75 -10.70 5.57 -1.57
C LEU A 75 -9.17 5.60 -1.61
N MET A 76 -8.51 4.57 -2.16
CA MET A 76 -7.05 4.43 -2.09
C MET A 76 -6.29 5.56 -2.76
N PRO A 77 -6.63 6.04 -3.99
CA PRO A 77 -5.89 7.12 -4.63
C PRO A 77 -5.84 8.40 -3.77
N SER A 78 -6.99 8.77 -3.18
CA SER A 78 -7.08 9.91 -2.27
C SER A 78 -6.22 9.70 -1.02
N LYS A 79 -6.30 8.53 -0.38
CA LYS A 79 -5.51 8.21 0.82
C LYS A 79 -4.00 8.18 0.54
N ILE A 80 -3.57 7.70 -0.63
CA ILE A 80 -2.17 7.77 -1.06
C ILE A 80 -1.72 9.23 -1.18
N LYS A 81 -2.54 10.10 -1.78
CA LYS A 81 -2.23 11.54 -1.90
C LYS A 81 -2.09 12.21 -0.53
N HIS A 82 -2.98 11.91 0.42
CA HIS A 82 -2.88 12.42 1.79
C HIS A 82 -1.59 11.96 2.50
N PHE A 83 -1.24 10.68 2.33
CA PHE A 83 0.03 10.16 2.85
C PHE A 83 1.23 10.82 2.16
N GLN A 84 1.19 11.06 0.84
CA GLN A 84 2.27 11.70 0.10
C GLN A 84 2.58 13.13 0.56
N VAL A 85 1.59 13.87 1.06
CA VAL A 85 1.82 15.21 1.57
C VAL A 85 2.52 15.19 2.93
N SER A 86 2.12 14.27 3.81
CA SER A 86 2.56 14.27 5.22
C SER A 86 3.68 13.30 5.53
N PHE A 87 3.75 12.18 4.81
CA PHE A 87 4.54 10.99 5.13
C PHE A 87 4.40 10.52 6.60
N ASP A 88 3.29 10.84 7.25
CA ASP A 88 3.06 10.52 8.64
C ASP A 88 2.65 9.05 8.83
N ILE A 89 3.07 8.48 9.97
CA ILE A 89 2.80 7.08 10.28
C ILE A 89 1.31 6.81 10.55
N LYS A 90 0.55 7.79 11.06
CA LYS A 90 -0.89 7.62 11.28
C LYS A 90 -1.64 7.56 9.96
N GLU A 91 -1.30 8.43 9.00
CA GLU A 91 -1.87 8.39 7.65
C GLU A 91 -1.49 7.08 6.92
N PHE A 92 -0.25 6.63 7.06
CA PHE A 92 0.16 5.32 6.56
C PHE A 92 -0.67 4.19 7.16
N ASN A 93 -0.88 4.18 8.48
CA ASN A 93 -1.64 3.11 9.13
C ASN A 93 -3.10 3.06 8.63
N LYS A 94 -3.75 4.21 8.46
CA LYS A 94 -5.10 4.29 7.87
C LYS A 94 -5.14 3.68 6.47
N LEU A 95 -4.17 3.99 5.61
CA LEU A 95 -4.06 3.42 4.28
C LEU A 95 -3.80 1.91 4.31
N HIS A 96 -2.91 1.47 5.21
CA HIS A 96 -2.57 0.07 5.37
C HIS A 96 -3.75 -0.77 5.89
N ASP A 97 -4.56 -0.22 6.78
CA ASP A 97 -5.76 -0.88 7.29
C ASP A 97 -6.85 -0.93 6.21
N LEU A 98 -7.02 0.11 5.39
CA LEU A 98 -7.88 0.07 4.20
C LEU A 98 -7.45 -1.04 3.23
N ILE A 99 -6.15 -1.19 2.96
CA ILE A 99 -5.61 -2.26 2.11
C ILE A 99 -5.93 -3.64 2.68
N LYS A 100 -5.79 -3.82 4.00
CA LYS A 100 -6.14 -5.08 4.67
C LYS A 100 -7.63 -5.38 4.55
N ASP A 101 -8.48 -4.38 4.73
CA ASP A 101 -9.92 -4.54 4.65
C ASP A 101 -10.34 -4.94 3.24
N ILE A 102 -9.79 -4.31 2.20
CA ILE A 102 -10.04 -4.69 0.80
C ILE A 102 -9.63 -6.15 0.57
N LYS A 103 -8.44 -6.56 1.02
CA LYS A 103 -7.98 -7.95 0.90
C LYS A 103 -8.89 -8.94 1.62
N LYS A 104 -9.44 -8.55 2.76
CA LYS A 104 -10.40 -9.37 3.50
C LYS A 104 -11.69 -9.56 2.69
N GLU A 105 -12.22 -8.49 2.10
CA GLU A 105 -13.42 -8.60 1.24
C GLU A 105 -13.15 -9.48 0.02
N ILE A 106 -12.02 -9.29 -0.67
CA ILE A 106 -11.60 -10.13 -1.80
C ILE A 106 -11.56 -11.61 -1.39
N LYS A 107 -10.95 -11.92 -0.24
CA LYS A 107 -10.86 -13.29 0.28
C LYS A 107 -12.24 -13.87 0.58
N ASN A 108 -13.15 -13.08 1.15
CA ASN A 108 -14.52 -13.52 1.44
C ASN A 108 -15.23 -13.94 0.15
N VAL A 109 -15.15 -13.11 -0.90
CA VAL A 109 -15.75 -13.42 -2.21
C VAL A 109 -15.17 -14.70 -2.82
N GLN A 110 -13.86 -14.89 -2.70
CA GLN A 110 -13.19 -16.11 -3.17
C GLN A 110 -13.64 -17.36 -2.40
N SER A 111 -13.84 -17.27 -1.08
CA SER A 111 -14.28 -18.41 -0.27
C SER A 111 -15.72 -18.81 -0.53
N THR A 112 -16.62 -17.87 -0.82
CA THR A 112 -18.04 -18.17 -1.10
C THR A 112 -18.24 -18.92 -2.42
N LYS A 113 -17.28 -18.83 -3.36
CA LYS A 113 -17.33 -19.54 -4.65
C LYS A 113 -16.77 -20.97 -4.61
N ASN A 114 -16.13 -21.38 -3.52
CA ASN A 114 -15.57 -22.73 -3.36
C ASN A 114 -16.52 -23.67 -2.59
N ILE A 115 -17.81 -23.35 -2.56
CA ILE A 115 -18.92 -24.16 -2.03
C ILE A 115 -19.88 -24.37 -3.20
#